data_AF-A0A2N2PHQ6-F1
#
_entry.id   AF-A0A2N2PHQ6-F1
#
_cell.length_a   1.000
_cell.length_b   1.000
_cell.length_c   1.000
_cell.angle_alpha   90.00
_cell.angle_beta   90.00
_cell.angle_gamma   90.00
#
_symmetry.space_group_name_H-M   'P 1'
#
loop_
_entity.id
_entity.type
_entity.pdbx_description
1 polymer ?
#
loop_
_entity_poly.entity_id
_entity_poly.type
_entity_poly.pdbx_seq_one_letter_code
_entity_poly.pdbx_strand_id
1 'polypeptide(L)'
;MSAAKGAKSGSAESYEELREALRLAASGGALRAGEALSAFSGGGARVDEKLVQAIWHEQLLFGDRLETCSRRPLRVIEPGRWNLSAGPDFRNAEIEVGGRRMRGDVEIHVDSADWDRHRHAQDFEYNHVILHAFLHRTDRANMEQLHNGTSVERLELAPFVNPDLDSVLRSLQAEDYLQPQEAESGRCKLALETMDGDLVSRFFAAAARRRMEEKIRRLEVQLRTDSADQVLYQGLMTALGHKATKTLFFLLARRAPIEELKAFTRDASGGQLVDALEAVLLNVANLLPPADAREGAVCTGAPMDDETQEYLNGMQAWWSRLAGYYEDRIMPPTKRWHSGVRPVSFPSRRLAGMARVLAGLDFRAGLTQTCLARVRLAMDHDPRSARDFRRELLQLAALFEPGGQSYWSRRYTLGGKPIPAPLNLIGADRARSLTFNILLPMAILQARKSGDAPLEAFAWRLFENFPALGDNSLAKYMRQRLFGAGNGSQWMNPRFEKSTQALLHVFHDCCANNALTCDDCALLHAQQ
;
A
#
# COMPACT_ATOMS: atom_id res chain seq x y z
N MET A 1 -39.63 -22.18 39.34
CA MET A 1 -38.85 -20.95 39.06
C MET A 1 -37.54 -21.39 38.43
N SER A 2 -37.37 -21.06 37.15
CA SER A 2 -36.36 -21.63 36.25
C SER A 2 -34.97 -21.04 36.50
N ALA A 3 -33.96 -21.91 36.55
CA ALA A 3 -32.55 -21.57 36.67
C ALA A 3 -32.02 -20.93 35.37
N ALA A 4 -31.39 -19.76 35.52
CA ALA A 4 -30.68 -19.08 34.45
C ALA A 4 -29.44 -19.91 34.04
N LYS A 5 -29.47 -20.48 32.83
CA LYS A 5 -28.28 -21.00 32.16
C LYS A 5 -27.43 -19.82 31.71
N GLY A 6 -26.27 -19.66 32.32
CA GLY A 6 -25.21 -18.78 31.84
C GLY A 6 -24.77 -19.20 30.43
N ALA A 7 -24.86 -18.27 29.48
CA ALA A 7 -24.24 -18.41 28.17
C ALA A 7 -22.72 -18.35 28.36
N LYS A 8 -22.05 -19.49 28.14
CA LYS A 8 -20.59 -19.53 27.98
C LYS A 8 -20.23 -18.68 26.77
N SER A 9 -19.36 -17.69 26.97
CA SER A 9 -18.68 -16.96 25.91
C SER A 9 -17.80 -17.94 25.13
N GLY A 10 -18.28 -18.42 23.98
CA GLY A 10 -17.43 -19.14 23.03
C GLY A 10 -16.35 -18.20 22.53
N SER A 11 -15.09 -18.63 22.59
CA SER A 11 -13.98 -17.95 21.92
C SER A 11 -14.35 -17.77 20.45
N ALA A 12 -14.28 -16.54 19.93
CA ALA A 12 -14.45 -16.30 18.51
C ALA A 12 -13.41 -17.15 17.74
N GLU A 13 -13.87 -17.97 16.81
CA GLU A 13 -12.99 -18.81 15.99
C GLU A 13 -12.02 -17.92 15.21
N SER A 14 -10.75 -18.29 15.23
CA SER A 14 -9.68 -17.64 14.48
C SER A 14 -9.83 -17.91 12.97
N TYR A 15 -9.20 -17.05 12.17
CA TYR A 15 -9.14 -17.26 10.72
C TYR A 15 -8.48 -18.59 10.38
N GLU A 16 -7.42 -18.95 11.10
CA GLU A 16 -6.66 -20.18 10.93
C GLU A 16 -7.52 -21.43 11.24
N GLU A 17 -8.33 -21.41 12.30
CA GLU A 17 -9.27 -22.49 12.63
C GLU A 17 -10.37 -22.64 11.56
N LEU A 18 -10.95 -21.53 11.09
CA LEU A 18 -11.98 -21.54 10.05
C LEU A 18 -11.43 -22.00 8.69
N ARG A 19 -10.19 -21.62 8.37
CA ARG A 19 -9.49 -22.08 7.17
C ARG A 19 -9.26 -23.59 7.22
N GLU A 20 -8.83 -24.11 8.36
CA GLU A 20 -8.63 -25.54 8.56
C GLU A 20 -9.96 -26.32 8.48
N ALA A 21 -11.03 -25.79 9.08
CA ALA A 21 -12.36 -26.38 8.97
C ALA A 21 -12.85 -26.43 7.52
N LEU A 22 -12.65 -25.36 6.75
CA LEU A 22 -12.95 -25.36 5.31
C LEU A 22 -12.09 -26.36 4.53
N ARG A 23 -10.80 -26.48 4.87
CA ARG A 23 -9.90 -27.45 4.26
C ARG A 23 -10.40 -28.87 4.46
N LEU A 24 -10.76 -29.24 5.70
CA LEU A 24 -11.28 -30.57 6.04
C LEU A 24 -12.60 -30.87 5.31
N ALA A 25 -13.48 -29.87 5.23
CA ALA A 25 -14.73 -29.97 4.49
C ALA A 25 -14.48 -30.17 2.97
N ALA A 26 -13.47 -29.51 2.40
CA ALA A 26 -13.10 -29.66 0.98
C ALA A 26 -12.54 -31.06 0.67
N SER A 27 -11.83 -31.68 1.61
CA SER A 27 -11.18 -33.00 1.42
C SER A 27 -12.08 -34.20 1.79
N GLY A 28 -13.36 -33.98 2.13
CA GLY A 28 -14.30 -35.05 2.48
C GLY A 28 -14.08 -35.71 3.85
N GLY A 29 -13.32 -35.07 4.75
CA GLY A 29 -12.99 -35.61 6.08
C GLY A 29 -13.99 -35.16 7.15
N ALA A 30 -14.55 -36.12 7.90
CA ALA A 30 -15.42 -35.83 9.04
C ALA A 30 -14.65 -35.14 10.19
N LEU A 31 -15.20 -34.02 10.69
CA LEU A 31 -14.68 -33.27 11.84
C LEU A 31 -14.57 -34.16 13.10
N ARG A 32 -13.37 -34.21 13.69
CA ARG A 32 -13.23 -34.30 15.14
C ARG A 32 -12.51 -33.06 15.63
N ALA A 33 -13.28 -32.15 16.23
CA ALA A 33 -12.76 -30.99 16.95
C ALA A 33 -12.04 -31.48 18.21
N GLY A 34 -10.76 -31.16 18.33
CA GLY A 34 -9.96 -31.44 19.51
C GLY A 34 -8.49 -31.60 19.18
N GLU A 35 -7.71 -30.58 19.56
CA GLU A 35 -6.25 -30.58 19.76
C GLU A 35 -5.35 -30.41 18.52
N ALA A 36 -4.90 -29.16 18.32
CA ALA A 36 -3.55 -28.85 17.86
C ALA A 36 -3.17 -27.41 18.26
N LEU A 37 -2.51 -27.27 19.41
CA LEU A 37 -1.79 -26.05 19.80
C LEU A 37 -0.29 -26.36 19.81
N SER A 38 0.45 -25.67 18.96
CA SER A 38 1.77 -25.05 19.22
C SER A 38 2.70 -25.12 18.01
N ALA A 39 2.83 -23.99 17.33
CA ALA A 39 4.06 -23.47 16.74
C ALA A 39 3.72 -22.11 16.09
N PHE A 40 4.70 -21.21 16.01
CA PHE A 40 4.62 -19.85 15.45
C PHE A 40 4.20 -18.73 16.42
N SER A 41 5.01 -18.58 17.47
CA SER A 41 5.34 -17.27 18.03
C SER A 41 6.56 -16.69 17.29
N GLY A 42 6.41 -15.47 16.74
CA GLY A 42 7.56 -14.66 16.28
C GLY A 42 7.50 -14.14 14.84
N GLY A 43 6.52 -13.29 14.51
CA GLY A 43 6.45 -12.61 13.23
C GLY A 43 6.96 -11.17 13.29
N GLY A 44 8.29 -10.98 13.28
CA GLY A 44 8.86 -9.75 12.71
C GLY A 44 8.47 -9.65 11.23
N ALA A 45 8.39 -8.45 10.66
CA ALA A 45 8.08 -8.29 9.23
C ALA A 45 9.16 -9.01 8.40
N ARG A 46 8.82 -10.19 7.86
CA ARG A 46 9.71 -10.99 7.01
C ARG A 46 9.64 -10.42 5.60
N VAL A 47 10.79 -10.29 4.94
CA VAL A 47 10.83 -9.94 3.52
C VAL A 47 10.31 -11.14 2.73
N ASP A 48 9.26 -10.93 1.94
CA ASP A 48 8.79 -11.91 0.97
C ASP A 48 9.35 -11.60 -0.42
N GLU A 49 9.35 -12.60 -1.30
CA GLU A 49 9.86 -12.52 -2.67
C GLU A 49 9.13 -11.46 -3.49
N LYS A 50 7.83 -11.27 -3.23
CA LYS A 50 6.99 -10.31 -3.96
C LYS A 50 7.38 -8.87 -3.68
N LEU A 51 7.84 -8.58 -2.48
CA LEU A 51 8.43 -7.28 -2.16
C LEU A 51 9.71 -7.07 -2.97
N VAL A 52 10.54 -8.10 -3.12
CA VAL A 52 11.77 -8.03 -3.95
C VAL A 52 11.41 -7.82 -5.42
N GLN A 53 10.41 -8.54 -5.93
CA GLN A 53 9.85 -8.33 -7.26
C GLN A 53 9.28 -6.91 -7.42
N ALA A 54 8.62 -6.35 -6.39
CA ALA A 54 8.14 -4.96 -6.43
C ALA A 54 9.30 -3.94 -6.46
N ILE A 55 10.37 -4.19 -5.70
CA ILE A 55 11.60 -3.39 -5.72
C ILE A 55 12.18 -3.37 -7.13
N TRP A 56 12.27 -4.55 -7.77
CA TRP A 56 12.69 -4.67 -9.16
C TRP A 56 11.74 -3.95 -10.11
N HIS A 57 10.43 -4.23 -10.07
CA HIS A 57 9.45 -3.65 -10.99
C HIS A 57 9.48 -2.12 -10.97
N GLU A 58 9.46 -1.53 -9.78
CA GLU A 58 9.42 -0.07 -9.59
C GLU A 58 10.80 0.59 -9.65
N GLN A 59 11.84 -0.20 -9.91
CA GLN A 59 13.23 0.26 -9.97
C GLN A 59 13.58 1.10 -8.73
N LEU A 60 13.25 0.58 -7.55
CA LEU A 60 13.64 1.15 -6.26
C LEU A 60 15.10 0.84 -5.97
N LEU A 61 15.95 1.21 -6.92
CA LEU A 61 17.37 0.87 -6.96
C LEU A 61 18.17 2.11 -7.38
N PHE A 62 19.44 2.17 -7.01
CA PHE A 62 20.41 3.09 -7.62
C PHE A 62 20.78 2.61 -9.02
N GLY A 63 19.90 2.86 -10.00
CA GLY A 63 20.01 2.32 -11.36
C GLY A 63 21.30 2.68 -12.13
N ASP A 64 21.98 3.75 -11.74
CA ASP A 64 23.27 4.20 -12.29
C ASP A 64 24.50 3.52 -11.67
N ARG A 65 24.30 2.77 -10.58
CA ARG A 65 25.38 2.13 -9.81
C ARG A 65 25.26 0.61 -9.74
N LEU A 66 24.32 0.00 -10.47
CA LEU A 66 24.13 -1.45 -10.44
C LEU A 66 25.36 -2.17 -10.99
N GLU A 67 25.76 -3.21 -10.27
CA GLU A 67 26.91 -4.05 -10.61
C GLU A 67 26.56 -5.52 -10.35
N THR A 68 26.86 -6.41 -11.30
CA THR A 68 26.63 -7.86 -11.12
C THR A 68 27.61 -8.46 -10.10
N CYS A 69 27.32 -9.67 -9.62
CA CYS A 69 28.23 -10.41 -8.75
C CYS A 69 29.61 -10.66 -9.41
N SER A 70 29.68 -10.65 -10.75
CA SER A 70 30.94 -10.72 -11.53
C SER A 70 31.65 -9.38 -11.67
N ARG A 71 31.24 -8.33 -10.95
CA ARG A 71 31.80 -6.97 -11.03
C ARG A 71 31.61 -6.28 -12.39
N ARG A 72 30.52 -6.59 -13.08
CA ARG A 72 30.20 -5.98 -14.38
C ARG A 72 29.15 -4.89 -14.19
N PRO A 73 29.32 -3.69 -14.78
CA PRO A 73 28.30 -2.67 -14.75
C PRO A 73 26.99 -3.18 -15.35
N LEU A 74 25.88 -2.93 -14.68
CA LEU A 74 24.54 -3.31 -15.11
C LEU A 74 23.68 -2.06 -15.22
N ARG A 75 22.83 -2.00 -16.25
CA ARG A 75 21.77 -0.99 -16.36
C ARG A 75 20.47 -1.68 -16.77
N VAL A 76 19.41 -1.43 -16.03
CA VAL A 76 18.06 -1.85 -16.43
C VAL A 76 17.49 -0.79 -17.38
N ILE A 77 17.18 -1.20 -18.61
CA ILE A 77 16.54 -0.34 -19.60
C ILE A 77 15.02 -0.49 -19.46
N GLU A 78 14.54 -1.73 -19.44
CA GLU A 78 13.16 -2.11 -19.12
C GLU A 78 13.16 -3.29 -18.14
N PRO A 79 12.46 -3.19 -16.99
CA PRO A 79 12.42 -4.27 -15.99
C PRO A 79 11.70 -5.54 -16.47
N GLY A 80 10.99 -5.48 -17.59
CA GLY A 80 10.13 -6.54 -18.09
C GLY A 80 8.68 -6.44 -17.58
N ARG A 81 7.81 -7.32 -18.09
CA ARG A 81 6.43 -7.46 -17.65
C ARG A 81 6.37 -8.48 -16.51
N TRP A 82 5.89 -8.06 -15.35
CA TRP A 82 5.71 -8.96 -14.21
C TRP A 82 4.77 -10.11 -14.58
N ASN A 83 5.29 -11.32 -14.45
CA ASN A 83 4.61 -12.58 -14.62
C ASN A 83 4.11 -13.08 -13.26
N LEU A 84 2.79 -13.28 -13.15
CA LEU A 84 2.18 -13.90 -11.96
C LEU A 84 1.84 -15.38 -12.20
N SER A 85 2.37 -15.93 -13.27
CA SER A 85 2.13 -17.28 -13.78
C SER A 85 3.41 -18.10 -13.68
N ALA A 86 3.34 -19.39 -14.02
CA ALA A 86 4.52 -20.24 -14.03
C ALA A 86 5.66 -19.70 -14.94
N GLY A 87 6.88 -20.09 -14.59
CA GLY A 87 8.12 -19.63 -15.22
C GLY A 87 8.61 -18.27 -14.68
N PRO A 88 9.61 -17.66 -15.34
CA PRO A 88 10.31 -16.49 -14.84
C PRO A 88 9.43 -15.32 -14.38
N ASP A 89 9.84 -14.65 -13.30
CA ASP A 89 9.09 -13.55 -12.67
C ASP A 89 8.83 -12.33 -13.55
N PHE A 90 9.76 -11.99 -14.46
CA PHE A 90 9.59 -10.88 -15.38
C PHE A 90 9.90 -11.33 -16.80
N ARG A 91 8.94 -11.15 -17.70
CA ARG A 91 9.08 -11.52 -19.12
C ARG A 91 9.52 -10.34 -19.97
N ASN A 92 10.40 -10.58 -20.94
CA ASN A 92 10.82 -9.60 -21.95
C ASN A 92 11.45 -8.30 -21.39
N ALA A 93 12.22 -8.39 -20.31
CA ALA A 93 13.08 -7.32 -19.84
C ALA A 93 14.17 -6.96 -20.86
N GLU A 94 14.64 -5.71 -20.83
CA GLU A 94 15.81 -5.24 -21.57
C GLU A 94 16.84 -4.70 -20.57
N ILE A 95 18.04 -5.28 -20.56
CA ILE A 95 19.14 -4.87 -19.68
C ILE A 95 20.43 -4.72 -20.48
N GLU A 96 21.37 -3.99 -19.92
CA GLU A 96 22.72 -3.84 -20.46
C GLU A 96 23.73 -4.30 -19.40
N VAL A 97 24.57 -5.28 -19.72
CA VAL A 97 25.58 -5.83 -18.80
C VAL A 97 26.96 -5.75 -19.44
N GLY A 98 27.88 -5.02 -18.79
CA GLY A 98 29.22 -4.75 -19.32
C GLY A 98 29.20 -4.17 -20.74
N GLY A 99 28.23 -3.29 -21.03
CA GLY A 99 28.07 -2.64 -22.34
C GLY A 99 27.32 -3.46 -23.41
N ARG A 100 26.92 -4.71 -23.13
CA ARG A 100 26.13 -5.54 -24.06
C ARG A 100 24.65 -5.49 -23.69
N ARG A 101 23.81 -5.07 -24.62
CA ARG A 101 22.35 -5.13 -24.47
C ARG A 101 21.81 -6.53 -24.69
N MET A 102 20.84 -6.91 -23.87
CA MET A 102 20.22 -8.23 -23.84
C MET A 102 18.72 -8.07 -23.61
N ARG A 103 17.92 -8.93 -24.24
CA ARG A 103 16.48 -9.01 -24.05
C ARG A 103 16.08 -10.44 -23.73
N GLY A 104 15.23 -10.61 -22.73
CA GLY A 104 14.86 -11.91 -22.19
C GLY A 104 14.16 -11.77 -20.85
N ASP A 105 14.20 -12.80 -20.03
CA ASP A 105 13.45 -12.86 -18.79
C ASP A 105 14.33 -12.61 -17.56
N VAL A 106 13.75 -12.21 -16.44
CA VAL A 106 14.45 -12.01 -15.17
C VAL A 106 13.75 -12.81 -14.09
N GLU A 107 14.55 -13.54 -13.32
CA GLU A 107 14.09 -14.29 -12.14
C GLU A 107 14.51 -13.57 -10.86
N ILE A 108 13.61 -13.51 -9.87
CA ILE A 108 13.81 -12.79 -8.62
C ILE A 108 13.62 -13.70 -7.41
N HIS A 109 14.59 -13.72 -6.50
CA HIS A 109 14.43 -14.44 -5.23
C HIS A 109 14.77 -13.59 -4.00
N VAL A 110 14.43 -14.09 -2.80
CA VAL A 110 14.93 -13.49 -1.56
C VAL A 110 16.40 -13.87 -1.37
N ASP A 111 16.73 -15.15 -1.47
CA ASP A 111 18.09 -15.66 -1.30
C ASP A 111 18.66 -16.20 -2.62
N SER A 112 19.97 -16.04 -2.85
CA SER A 112 20.62 -16.57 -4.07
C SER A 112 20.47 -18.10 -4.23
N ALA A 113 20.43 -18.84 -3.12
CA ALA A 113 20.26 -20.29 -3.11
C ALA A 113 18.87 -20.77 -3.57
N ASP A 114 17.87 -19.89 -3.65
CA ASP A 114 16.51 -20.28 -4.05
C ASP A 114 16.45 -20.75 -5.51
N TRP A 115 17.37 -20.30 -6.37
CA TRP A 115 17.54 -20.83 -7.73
C TRP A 115 17.73 -22.35 -7.75
N ASP A 116 18.64 -22.86 -6.91
CA ASP A 116 18.93 -24.29 -6.81
C ASP A 116 17.82 -25.03 -6.07
N ARG A 117 17.22 -24.42 -5.03
CA ARG A 117 16.10 -25.01 -4.28
C ARG A 117 14.88 -25.24 -5.17
N HIS A 118 14.58 -24.29 -6.05
CA HIS A 118 13.50 -24.39 -7.03
C HIS A 118 13.87 -25.21 -8.27
N ARG A 119 15.15 -25.62 -8.39
CA ARG A 119 15.68 -26.43 -9.49
C ARG A 119 15.53 -25.77 -10.87
N HIS A 120 15.57 -24.45 -10.93
CA HIS A 120 15.44 -23.69 -12.18
C HIS A 120 16.53 -24.02 -13.21
N ALA A 121 17.71 -24.42 -12.74
CA ALA A 121 18.80 -24.93 -13.59
C ALA A 121 18.40 -26.18 -14.42
N GLN A 122 17.36 -26.91 -14.01
CA GLN A 122 16.87 -28.12 -14.67
C GLN A 122 15.58 -27.88 -15.47
N ASP A 123 15.01 -26.67 -15.41
CA ASP A 123 13.75 -26.32 -16.03
C ASP A 123 13.97 -25.56 -17.35
N PHE A 124 13.40 -26.07 -18.44
CA PHE A 124 13.55 -25.48 -19.76
C PHE A 124 12.78 -24.16 -19.92
N GLU A 125 11.76 -23.90 -19.10
CA GLU A 125 10.98 -22.65 -19.11
C GLU A 125 11.83 -21.42 -18.72
N TYR A 126 12.97 -21.67 -18.05
CA TYR A 126 13.93 -20.66 -17.60
C TYR A 126 15.06 -20.41 -18.59
N ASN A 127 15.07 -21.07 -19.76
CA ASN A 127 16.11 -20.90 -20.77
C ASN A 127 16.19 -19.48 -21.38
N HIS A 128 15.12 -18.69 -21.22
CA HIS A 128 15.06 -17.30 -21.66
C HIS A 128 15.53 -16.29 -20.60
N VAL A 129 15.88 -16.75 -19.39
CA VAL A 129 16.41 -15.88 -18.33
C VAL A 129 17.73 -15.27 -18.79
N ILE A 130 17.88 -13.97 -18.55
CA ILE A 130 19.10 -13.21 -18.84
C ILE A 130 19.76 -12.65 -17.58
N LEU A 131 19.06 -12.71 -16.44
CA LEU A 131 19.53 -12.23 -15.15
C LEU A 131 18.79 -12.98 -14.04
N HIS A 132 19.54 -13.49 -13.06
CA HIS A 132 18.99 -13.89 -11.76
C HIS A 132 19.31 -12.77 -10.75
N ALA A 133 18.28 -12.09 -10.25
CA ALA A 133 18.43 -11.07 -9.22
C ALA A 133 17.88 -11.58 -7.88
N PHE A 134 18.52 -11.24 -6.77
CA PHE A 134 18.08 -11.69 -5.44
C PHE A 134 18.39 -10.64 -4.39
N LEU A 135 17.66 -10.66 -3.27
CA LEU A 135 17.89 -9.68 -2.21
C LEU A 135 19.19 -9.94 -1.45
N HIS A 136 19.40 -11.18 -1.00
CA HIS A 136 20.53 -11.56 -0.15
C HIS A 136 21.38 -12.63 -0.80
N ARG A 137 22.69 -12.39 -0.86
CA ARG A 137 23.65 -13.39 -1.31
C ARG A 137 23.92 -14.42 -0.21
N THR A 138 23.69 -15.70 -0.50
CA THR A 138 23.96 -16.81 0.43
C THR A 138 25.09 -17.74 -0.01
N ASP A 139 25.65 -17.52 -1.20
CA ASP A 139 26.75 -18.29 -1.77
C ASP A 139 27.83 -17.39 -2.44
N ARG A 140 28.86 -18.01 -3.03
CA ARG A 140 29.96 -17.31 -3.74
C ARG A 140 29.88 -17.39 -5.26
N ALA A 141 28.84 -17.99 -5.83
CA ALA A 141 28.70 -18.08 -7.28
C ALA A 141 28.32 -16.71 -7.86
N ASN A 142 28.86 -16.40 -9.05
CA ASN A 142 28.64 -15.12 -9.72
C ASN A 142 27.67 -15.23 -10.90
N MET A 143 27.40 -16.44 -11.37
CA MET A 143 26.56 -16.74 -12.52
C MET A 143 25.71 -17.96 -12.25
N GLU A 144 24.55 -18.05 -12.89
CA GLU A 144 23.74 -19.29 -12.96
C GLU A 144 24.03 -20.04 -14.26
N GLN A 145 23.92 -21.37 -14.19
CA GLN A 145 23.82 -22.19 -15.39
C GLN A 145 22.35 -22.55 -15.65
N LEU A 146 21.88 -22.23 -16.85
CA LEU A 146 20.56 -22.61 -17.33
C LEU A 146 20.56 -24.05 -17.84
N HIS A 147 19.38 -24.65 -17.97
CA HIS A 147 19.21 -25.99 -18.53
C HIS A 147 19.87 -26.16 -19.91
N ASN A 148 19.81 -25.14 -20.77
CA ASN A 148 20.44 -25.15 -22.09
C ASN A 148 21.97 -24.94 -22.09
N GLY A 149 22.62 -24.88 -20.92
CA GLY A 149 24.06 -24.67 -20.76
C GLY A 149 24.50 -23.20 -20.85
N THR A 150 23.57 -22.26 -21.07
CA THR A 150 23.89 -20.82 -21.06
C THR A 150 24.21 -20.37 -19.64
N SER A 151 25.25 -19.54 -19.50
CA SER A 151 25.56 -18.88 -18.22
C SER A 151 24.96 -17.49 -18.17
N VAL A 152 24.27 -17.16 -17.08
CA VAL A 152 23.63 -15.85 -16.87
C VAL A 152 24.16 -15.18 -15.62
N GLU A 153 24.19 -13.85 -15.60
CA GLU A 153 24.75 -13.09 -14.49
C GLU A 153 23.80 -13.07 -13.29
N ARG A 154 24.40 -12.93 -12.10
CA ARG A 154 23.69 -12.73 -10.83
C ARG A 154 23.75 -11.27 -10.38
N LEU A 155 22.68 -10.76 -9.77
CA LEU A 155 22.63 -9.43 -9.18
C LEU A 155 22.10 -9.49 -7.74
N GLU A 156 22.95 -9.12 -6.77
CA GLU A 156 22.50 -8.89 -5.40
C GLU A 156 21.89 -7.49 -5.28
N LEU A 157 20.61 -7.41 -4.92
CA LEU A 157 19.84 -6.17 -4.90
C LEU A 157 20.08 -5.36 -3.62
N ALA A 158 20.27 -6.00 -2.46
CA ALA A 158 20.33 -5.31 -1.16
C ALA A 158 21.29 -4.10 -1.11
N PRO A 159 22.52 -4.16 -1.67
CA PRO A 159 23.43 -3.01 -1.69
C PRO A 159 22.90 -1.80 -2.48
N PHE A 160 21.95 -2.02 -3.39
CA PHE A 160 21.48 -1.01 -4.34
C PHE A 160 20.06 -0.52 -4.06
N VAL A 161 19.34 -1.10 -3.10
CA VAL A 161 17.96 -0.70 -2.75
C VAL A 161 17.90 0.77 -2.32
N ASN A 162 17.06 1.54 -3.00
CA ASN A 162 16.88 2.98 -2.78
C ASN A 162 15.41 3.43 -2.94
N PRO A 163 14.76 3.95 -1.88
CA PRO A 163 15.31 4.20 -0.54
C PRO A 163 15.66 2.92 0.20
N ASP A 164 16.26 3.03 1.39
CA ASP A 164 16.60 1.88 2.23
C ASP A 164 15.45 0.87 2.40
N LEU A 165 15.79 -0.40 2.59
CA LEU A 165 14.84 -1.51 2.62
C LEU A 165 13.76 -1.34 3.70
N ASP A 166 14.08 -0.74 4.85
CA ASP A 166 13.10 -0.48 5.92
C ASP A 166 12.05 0.54 5.46
N SER A 167 12.46 1.61 4.78
CA SER A 167 11.53 2.55 4.15
C SER A 167 10.64 1.89 3.09
N VAL A 168 11.19 0.95 2.31
CA VAL A 168 10.40 0.19 1.33
C VAL A 168 9.37 -0.71 2.03
N LEU A 169 9.80 -1.48 3.04
CA LEU A 169 8.96 -2.37 3.84
C LEU A 169 7.80 -1.64 4.53
N ARG A 170 8.02 -0.41 4.98
CA ARG A 170 6.99 0.40 5.65
C ARG A 170 6.00 1.06 4.69
N SER A 171 6.36 1.22 3.41
CA SER A 171 5.59 2.03 2.46
C SER A 171 4.92 1.23 1.34
N LEU A 172 5.52 0.12 0.89
CA LEU A 172 4.98 -0.71 -0.18
C LEU A 172 4.15 -1.88 0.34
N GLN A 173 3.15 -2.24 -0.46
CA GLN A 173 2.40 -3.47 -0.32
C GLN A 173 2.50 -4.22 -1.64
N ALA A 174 2.96 -5.48 -1.61
CA ALA A 174 3.13 -6.29 -2.81
C ALA A 174 1.85 -6.34 -3.66
N GLU A 175 0.68 -6.30 -3.02
CA GLU A 175 -0.61 -6.38 -3.70
C GLU A 175 -0.97 -5.13 -4.52
N ASP A 176 -0.27 -4.01 -4.35
CA ASP A 176 -0.43 -2.84 -5.23
C ASP A 176 0.01 -3.14 -6.68
N TYR A 177 0.78 -4.21 -6.87
CA TYR A 177 1.43 -4.55 -8.13
C TYR A 177 0.92 -5.85 -8.75
N LEU A 178 0.14 -6.62 -8.01
CA LEU A 178 -0.42 -7.87 -8.48
C LEU A 178 -1.56 -7.57 -9.47
N GLN A 179 -1.26 -7.70 -10.76
CA GLN A 179 -2.23 -7.65 -11.86
C GLN A 179 -2.50 -9.05 -12.37
N PRO A 180 -3.52 -9.75 -11.84
CA PRO A 180 -3.85 -11.07 -12.34
C PRO A 180 -4.36 -10.99 -13.80
N GLN A 181 -4.03 -12.00 -14.59
CA GLN A 181 -4.58 -12.18 -15.94
C GLN A 181 -6.10 -12.51 -15.89
N GLU A 182 -6.76 -12.62 -17.05
CA GLU A 182 -8.18 -12.97 -17.12
C GLU A 182 -8.46 -14.26 -16.31
N ALA A 183 -9.44 -14.20 -15.41
CA ALA A 183 -9.69 -15.27 -14.47
C ALA A 183 -10.71 -16.28 -15.03
N GLU A 184 -10.31 -17.54 -15.08
CA GLU A 184 -11.26 -18.66 -15.11
C GLU A 184 -11.73 -19.01 -13.69
N SER A 185 -12.82 -19.78 -13.58
CA SER A 185 -13.27 -20.31 -12.30
C SER A 185 -12.24 -21.31 -11.75
N GLY A 186 -11.80 -21.14 -10.51
CA GLY A 186 -10.88 -22.06 -9.85
C GLY A 186 -11.59 -23.29 -9.28
N ARG A 187 -10.83 -24.35 -8.93
CA ARG A 187 -11.36 -25.58 -8.30
C ARG A 187 -12.07 -25.31 -6.97
N CYS A 188 -11.67 -24.24 -6.28
CA CYS A 188 -12.28 -23.78 -5.04
C CYS A 188 -13.76 -23.43 -5.19
N LYS A 189 -14.23 -23.06 -6.39
CA LYS A 189 -15.65 -22.78 -6.64
C LYS A 189 -16.52 -24.00 -6.30
N LEU A 190 -16.17 -25.16 -6.84
CA LEU A 190 -16.91 -26.40 -6.62
C LEU A 190 -16.89 -26.80 -5.13
N ALA A 191 -15.73 -26.66 -4.48
CA ALA A 191 -15.59 -26.94 -3.05
C ALA A 191 -16.52 -26.03 -2.22
N LEU A 192 -16.51 -24.72 -2.46
CA LEU A 192 -17.34 -23.75 -1.74
C LEU A 192 -18.84 -23.98 -1.96
N GLU A 193 -19.26 -24.41 -3.16
CA GLU A 193 -20.68 -24.73 -3.45
C GLU A 193 -21.21 -25.93 -2.66
N THR A 194 -20.33 -26.84 -2.23
CA THR A 194 -20.71 -28.03 -1.45
C THR A 194 -20.64 -27.85 0.07
N MET A 195 -20.14 -26.71 0.52
CA MET A 195 -19.89 -26.43 1.94
C MET A 195 -21.09 -25.80 2.65
N ASP A 196 -21.10 -25.90 3.97
CA ASP A 196 -22.04 -25.16 4.82
C ASP A 196 -21.87 -23.64 4.62
N GLY A 197 -22.97 -22.98 4.26
CA GLY A 197 -22.97 -21.55 3.95
C GLY A 197 -22.63 -20.66 5.15
N ASP A 198 -22.94 -21.09 6.37
CA ASP A 198 -22.57 -20.36 7.59
C ASP A 198 -21.05 -20.40 7.81
N LEU A 199 -20.43 -21.59 7.69
CA LEU A 199 -18.98 -21.75 7.77
C LEU A 199 -18.23 -20.86 6.77
N VAL A 200 -18.67 -20.85 5.49
CA VAL A 200 -18.06 -20.02 4.45
C VAL A 200 -18.21 -18.53 4.75
N SER A 201 -19.37 -18.11 5.27
CA SER A 201 -19.62 -16.71 5.65
C SER A 201 -18.73 -16.27 6.82
N ARG A 202 -18.60 -17.10 7.86
CA ARG A 202 -17.68 -16.87 8.99
C ARG A 202 -16.24 -16.78 8.54
N PHE A 203 -15.79 -17.67 7.65
CA PHE A 203 -14.44 -17.62 7.08
C PHE A 203 -14.14 -16.29 6.38
N PHE A 204 -15.01 -15.81 5.49
CA PHE A 204 -14.76 -14.53 4.82
C PHE A 204 -14.81 -13.35 5.79
N ALA A 205 -15.67 -13.38 6.81
CA ALA A 205 -15.69 -12.37 7.86
C ALA A 205 -14.37 -12.35 8.65
N ALA A 206 -13.85 -13.53 9.02
CA ALA A 206 -12.57 -13.69 9.70
C ALA A 206 -11.40 -13.24 8.81
N ALA A 207 -11.41 -13.56 7.51
CA ALA A 207 -10.41 -13.12 6.54
C ALA A 207 -10.36 -11.58 6.43
N ALA A 208 -11.52 -10.93 6.37
CA ALA A 208 -11.62 -9.47 6.35
C ALA A 208 -11.01 -8.85 7.62
N ARG A 209 -11.36 -9.40 8.79
CA ARG A 209 -10.84 -8.96 10.08
C ARG A 209 -9.34 -9.16 10.16
N ARG A 210 -8.82 -10.32 9.75
CA ARG A 210 -7.40 -10.67 9.74
C ARG A 210 -6.57 -9.69 8.91
N ARG A 211 -7.09 -9.24 7.75
CA ARG A 211 -6.45 -8.21 6.93
C ARG A 211 -6.44 -6.83 7.60
N MET A 212 -7.50 -6.46 8.32
CA MET A 212 -7.49 -5.23 9.11
C MET A 212 -6.47 -5.32 10.26
N GLU A 213 -6.38 -6.47 10.94
CA GLU A 213 -5.37 -6.73 11.97
C GLU A 213 -3.93 -6.61 11.43
N GLU A 214 -3.66 -7.00 10.18
CA GLU A 214 -2.36 -6.80 9.53
C GLU A 214 -2.04 -5.34 9.27
N LYS A 215 -3.05 -4.51 8.95
CA LYS A 215 -2.88 -3.06 8.86
C LYS A 215 -2.56 -2.48 10.24
N ILE A 216 -3.29 -2.89 11.28
CA ILE A 216 -3.07 -2.46 12.66
C ILE A 216 -1.66 -2.83 13.14
N ARG A 217 -1.22 -4.08 12.93
CA ARG A 217 0.12 -4.55 13.31
C ARG A 217 1.23 -3.72 12.66
N ARG A 218 1.06 -3.31 11.39
CA ARG A 218 2.03 -2.44 10.72
C ARG A 218 2.12 -1.06 11.37
N LEU A 219 0.99 -0.46 11.74
CA LEU A 219 0.99 0.80 12.48
C LEU A 219 1.59 0.64 13.88
N GLU A 220 1.29 -0.47 14.57
CA GLU A 220 1.86 -0.79 15.88
C GLU A 220 3.40 -0.92 15.84
N VAL A 221 3.92 -1.53 14.78
CA VAL A 221 5.37 -1.60 14.52
C VAL A 221 5.99 -0.20 14.39
N GLN A 222 5.33 0.73 13.68
CA GLN A 222 5.81 2.10 13.52
C GLN A 222 5.73 2.90 14.82
N LEU A 223 4.72 2.67 15.66
CA LEU A 223 4.57 3.32 16.98
C LEU A 223 5.67 2.96 17.98
N ARG A 224 6.54 1.99 17.69
CA ARG A 224 7.71 1.70 18.53
C ARG A 224 8.81 2.75 18.39
N THR A 225 8.87 3.43 17.25
CA THR A 225 9.89 4.43 16.93
C THR A 225 9.33 5.84 16.84
N ASP A 226 8.08 5.98 16.40
CA ASP A 226 7.47 7.27 16.08
C ASP A 226 6.27 7.58 16.98
N SER A 227 5.95 8.87 17.13
CA SER A 227 4.76 9.31 17.86
C SER A 227 3.48 8.93 17.11
N ALA A 228 2.34 8.89 17.82
CA ALA A 228 1.05 8.59 17.21
C ALA A 228 0.71 9.54 16.04
N ASP A 229 0.99 10.83 16.22
CA ASP A 229 0.77 11.84 15.18
C ASP A 229 1.65 11.60 13.97
N GLN A 230 2.91 11.22 14.18
CA GLN A 230 3.84 10.95 13.08
C GLN A 230 3.43 9.68 12.31
N VAL A 231 3.00 8.62 12.99
CA VAL A 231 2.49 7.39 12.35
C VAL A 231 1.22 7.67 11.55
N LEU A 232 0.27 8.43 12.11
CA LEU A 232 -0.94 8.81 11.39
C LEU A 232 -0.61 9.69 10.17
N TYR A 233 0.26 10.68 10.33
CA TYR A 233 0.71 11.55 9.24
C TYR A 233 1.41 10.78 8.11
N GLN A 234 2.36 9.90 8.45
CA GLN A 234 3.04 9.03 7.48
C GLN A 234 2.05 8.12 6.76
N GLY A 235 1.08 7.55 7.49
CA GLY A 235 0.01 6.74 6.92
C GLY A 235 -0.84 7.51 5.92
N LEU A 236 -1.29 8.72 6.30
CA LEU A 236 -2.07 9.60 5.44
C LEU A 236 -1.30 9.99 4.17
N MET A 237 -0.04 10.40 4.33
CA MET A 237 0.86 10.75 3.21
C MET A 237 1.06 9.55 2.28
N THR A 238 1.43 8.39 2.81
CA THR A 238 1.64 7.16 2.02
C THR A 238 0.38 6.77 1.27
N ALA A 239 -0.79 6.87 1.90
CA ALA A 239 -2.08 6.60 1.29
C ALA A 239 -2.54 7.67 0.29
N LEU A 240 -1.87 8.83 0.20
CA LEU A 240 -2.00 9.73 -0.94
C LEU A 240 -1.22 9.24 -2.17
N GLY A 241 -0.27 8.31 -2.04
CA GLY A 241 0.44 7.74 -3.17
C GLY A 241 -0.39 6.74 -4.00
N HIS A 242 0.18 6.35 -5.13
CA HIS A 242 -0.20 5.21 -5.97
C HIS A 242 1.07 4.46 -6.36
N LYS A 243 1.09 3.13 -6.21
CA LYS A 243 2.23 2.30 -6.63
C LYS A 243 3.54 2.87 -6.09
N ALA A 244 4.60 3.03 -6.92
CA ALA A 244 5.88 3.61 -6.51
C ALA A 244 5.81 4.98 -5.81
N THR A 245 4.79 5.80 -6.10
CA THR A 245 4.70 7.12 -5.44
C THR A 245 4.38 7.02 -3.96
N LYS A 246 3.83 5.89 -3.47
CA LYS A 246 3.60 5.66 -2.03
C LYS A 246 4.87 5.82 -1.22
N THR A 247 5.97 5.23 -1.69
CA THR A 247 7.29 5.36 -1.06
C THR A 247 7.79 6.79 -1.05
N LEU A 248 7.58 7.56 -2.13
CA LEU A 248 7.97 8.97 -2.17
C LEU A 248 7.21 9.82 -1.15
N PHE A 249 5.89 9.63 -1.03
CA PHE A 249 5.11 10.33 0.00
C PHE A 249 5.50 9.92 1.43
N PHE A 250 5.79 8.63 1.67
CA PHE A 250 6.30 8.16 2.95
C PHE A 250 7.63 8.82 3.31
N LEU A 251 8.59 8.83 2.38
CA LEU A 251 9.89 9.47 2.55
C LEU A 251 9.77 10.98 2.79
N LEU A 252 8.84 11.64 2.10
CA LEU A 252 8.55 13.06 2.31
C LEU A 252 8.04 13.32 3.72
N ALA A 253 7.13 12.48 4.23
CA ALA A 253 6.63 12.58 5.60
C ALA A 253 7.71 12.35 6.67
N ARG A 254 8.76 11.58 6.34
CA ARG A 254 9.95 11.41 7.19
C ARG A 254 10.93 12.59 7.10
N ARG A 255 11.02 13.25 5.94
CA ARG A 255 11.88 14.42 5.71
C ARG A 255 11.28 15.72 6.23
N ALA A 256 9.96 15.80 6.30
CA ALA A 256 9.20 16.86 6.95
C ALA A 256 8.33 16.29 8.09
N PRO A 257 8.92 15.91 9.24
CA PRO A 257 8.19 15.32 10.36
C PRO A 257 7.08 16.23 10.88
N ILE A 258 5.97 15.66 11.34
CA ILE A 258 4.82 16.44 11.78
C ILE A 258 5.16 17.37 12.96
N GLU A 259 6.01 16.94 13.89
CA GLU A 259 6.42 17.76 15.04
C GLU A 259 7.23 19.00 14.61
N GLU A 260 8.07 18.87 13.59
CA GLU A 260 8.81 20.01 13.03
C GLU A 260 7.88 20.94 12.25
N LEU A 261 6.92 20.40 11.50
CA LEU A 261 5.87 21.18 10.86
C LEU A 261 5.07 21.99 11.90
N LYS A 262 4.77 21.41 13.07
CA LYS A 262 4.12 22.13 14.18
C LYS A 262 5.03 23.24 14.70
N ALA A 263 6.28 22.91 15.03
CA ALA A 263 7.22 23.82 15.68
C ALA A 263 7.59 25.01 14.79
N PHE A 264 7.95 24.77 13.54
CA PHE A 264 8.49 25.80 12.65
C PHE A 264 7.41 26.64 11.97
N THR A 265 6.16 26.19 11.96
CA THR A 265 5.05 27.00 11.46
C THR A 265 4.29 27.75 12.56
N ARG A 266 4.66 27.62 13.84
CA ARG A 266 3.87 28.08 15.01
C ARG A 266 3.30 29.50 14.89
N ASP A 267 4.03 30.41 14.24
CA ASP A 267 3.68 31.83 14.09
C ASP A 267 2.71 32.09 12.91
N ALA A 268 2.48 31.09 12.05
CA ALA A 268 1.52 31.13 10.95
C ALA A 268 0.13 30.65 11.41
N SER A 269 -0.92 31.31 10.92
CA SER A 269 -2.33 30.99 11.22
C SER A 269 -3.23 31.10 9.99
N GLY A 270 -4.41 30.46 10.02
CA GLY A 270 -5.37 30.51 8.91
C GLY A 270 -4.77 30.14 7.56
N GLY A 271 -4.96 30.99 6.54
CA GLY A 271 -4.40 30.79 5.20
C GLY A 271 -2.87 30.75 5.17
N GLN A 272 -2.19 31.53 6.03
CA GLN A 272 -0.73 31.55 6.11
C GLN A 272 -0.15 30.21 6.54
N LEU A 273 -0.86 29.49 7.42
CA LEU A 273 -0.45 28.15 7.83
C LEU A 273 -0.52 27.17 6.66
N VAL A 274 -1.58 27.24 5.85
CA VAL A 274 -1.70 26.43 4.64
C VAL A 274 -0.52 26.69 3.70
N ASP A 275 -0.21 27.97 3.45
CA ASP A 275 0.87 28.35 2.54
C ASP A 275 2.24 27.92 3.06
N ALA A 276 2.48 28.04 4.37
CA ALA A 276 3.74 27.59 5.00
C ALA A 276 3.93 26.08 4.87
N LEU A 277 2.88 25.29 5.15
CA LEU A 277 2.92 23.83 5.01
C LEU A 277 3.09 23.43 3.54
N GLU A 278 2.36 24.06 2.64
CA GLU A 278 2.45 23.81 1.20
C GLU A 278 3.86 24.12 0.67
N ALA A 279 4.46 25.24 1.09
CA ALA A 279 5.83 25.60 0.74
C ALA A 279 6.84 24.56 1.21
N VAL A 280 6.77 24.09 2.46
CA VAL A 280 7.69 23.05 2.96
C VAL A 280 7.52 21.76 2.17
N LEU A 281 6.29 21.25 2.05
CA LEU A 281 6.03 19.96 1.41
C LEU A 281 6.44 19.96 -0.07
N LEU A 282 6.17 21.02 -0.82
CA LEU A 282 6.49 21.09 -2.24
C LEU A 282 8.00 21.31 -2.51
N ASN A 283 8.69 22.13 -1.69
CA ASN A 283 10.14 22.32 -1.86
C ASN A 283 10.92 21.07 -1.41
N VAL A 284 10.57 20.44 -0.28
CA VAL A 284 11.23 19.19 0.16
C VAL A 284 10.97 18.05 -0.82
N ALA A 285 9.78 17.98 -1.43
CA ALA A 285 9.48 17.02 -2.50
C ALA A 285 10.22 17.31 -3.82
N ASN A 286 10.85 18.49 -3.93
CA ASN A 286 11.50 19.00 -5.13
C ASN A 286 10.53 19.11 -6.33
N LEU A 287 9.34 19.66 -6.07
CA LEU A 287 8.25 19.83 -7.03
C LEU A 287 8.01 21.29 -7.44
N LEU A 288 8.78 22.23 -6.89
CA LEU A 288 8.83 23.62 -7.34
C LEU A 288 10.19 23.88 -7.99
N PRO A 289 10.26 24.76 -9.01
CA PRO A 289 11.54 25.19 -9.57
C PRO A 289 12.43 25.81 -8.49
N PRO A 290 13.76 25.71 -8.56
CA PRO A 290 14.65 26.38 -7.60
C PRO A 290 14.53 27.91 -7.72
N ALA A 291 14.85 28.63 -6.64
CA ALA A 291 14.54 30.06 -6.49
C ALA A 291 15.20 30.94 -7.56
N ASP A 292 16.42 30.59 -7.97
CA ASP A 292 17.18 31.22 -9.06
C ASP A 292 16.52 31.03 -10.43
N ALA A 293 15.89 29.88 -10.64
CA ALA A 293 15.12 29.60 -11.84
C ALA A 293 13.75 30.26 -11.85
N ARG A 294 13.26 30.88 -10.75
CA ARG A 294 11.92 31.51 -10.66
C ARG A 294 11.87 32.95 -11.20
N GLU A 295 13.01 33.60 -11.35
CA GLU A 295 13.11 34.92 -12.00
C GLU A 295 13.25 34.71 -13.52
N GLY A 296 12.17 35.01 -14.27
CA GLY A 296 12.16 34.84 -15.72
C GLY A 296 12.08 33.37 -16.19
N ALA A 297 11.65 32.45 -15.32
CA ALA A 297 11.48 31.04 -15.64
C ALA A 297 10.57 30.84 -16.85
N VAL A 298 11.00 29.96 -17.75
CA VAL A 298 10.21 29.53 -18.89
C VAL A 298 9.91 28.04 -18.70
N CYS A 299 8.74 27.69 -18.17
CA CYS A 299 8.38 26.29 -17.91
C CYS A 299 8.09 25.49 -19.20
N THR A 300 7.76 26.18 -20.31
CA THR A 300 7.25 25.55 -21.55
C THR A 300 7.62 26.29 -22.85
N GLY A 301 8.51 27.27 -22.82
CA GLY A 301 8.77 28.20 -23.93
C GLY A 301 7.93 29.48 -23.89
N ALA A 302 6.99 29.60 -22.94
CA ALA A 302 6.20 30.80 -22.70
C ALA A 302 6.47 31.40 -21.30
N PRO A 303 6.35 32.73 -21.12
CA PRO A 303 6.39 33.36 -19.80
C PRO A 303 5.31 32.78 -18.88
N MET A 304 5.63 32.63 -17.60
CA MET A 304 4.65 32.23 -16.59
C MET A 304 3.57 33.31 -16.46
N ASP A 305 2.30 32.91 -16.33
CA ASP A 305 1.21 33.87 -16.12
C ASP A 305 1.30 34.52 -14.73
N ASP A 306 0.72 35.72 -14.60
CA ASP A 306 0.79 36.53 -13.38
C ASP A 306 0.30 35.79 -12.14
N GLU A 307 -0.80 35.00 -12.24
CA GLU A 307 -1.33 34.19 -11.13
C GLU A 307 -0.31 33.13 -10.67
N THR A 308 0.39 32.51 -11.61
CA THR A 308 1.43 31.52 -11.30
C THR A 308 2.65 32.19 -10.67
N GLN A 309 3.08 33.36 -11.18
CA GLN A 309 4.19 34.09 -10.59
C GLN A 309 3.87 34.55 -9.16
N GLU A 310 2.67 35.07 -8.93
CA GLU A 310 2.19 35.46 -7.60
C GLU A 310 2.19 34.27 -6.64
N TYR A 311 1.67 33.12 -7.07
CA TYR A 311 1.70 31.87 -6.31
C TYR A 311 3.14 31.46 -5.94
N LEU A 312 4.06 31.47 -6.90
CA LEU A 312 5.46 31.12 -6.65
C LEU A 312 6.16 32.10 -5.71
N ASN A 313 5.88 33.39 -5.83
CA ASN A 313 6.42 34.42 -4.93
C ASN A 313 5.94 34.17 -3.49
N GLY A 314 4.66 33.81 -3.30
CA GLY A 314 4.11 33.42 -2.00
C GLY A 314 4.81 32.19 -1.42
N MET A 315 4.99 31.13 -2.23
CA MET A 315 5.72 29.92 -1.82
C MET A 315 7.18 30.21 -1.48
N GLN A 316 7.86 31.08 -2.24
CA GLN A 316 9.23 31.49 -1.97
C GLN A 316 9.34 32.30 -0.69
N ALA A 317 8.42 33.21 -0.42
CA ALA A 317 8.43 34.02 0.80
C ALA A 317 8.38 33.16 2.07
N TRP A 318 7.58 32.08 2.06
CA TRP A 318 7.57 31.09 3.13
C TRP A 318 8.82 30.21 3.14
N TRP A 319 9.25 29.72 1.98
CA TRP A 319 10.43 28.88 1.89
C TRP A 319 11.68 29.60 2.40
N SER A 320 11.92 30.87 2.05
CA SER A 320 13.07 31.65 2.55
C SER A 320 13.13 31.74 4.08
N ARG A 321 11.98 31.63 4.78
CA ARG A 321 11.92 31.63 6.26
C ARG A 321 12.17 30.25 6.86
N LEU A 322 11.87 29.19 6.12
CA LEU A 322 11.84 27.81 6.61
C LEU A 322 12.99 26.94 6.05
N ALA A 323 13.66 27.39 4.98
CA ALA A 323 14.65 26.62 4.25
C ALA A 323 15.79 26.12 5.13
N GLY A 324 16.28 26.95 6.07
CA GLY A 324 17.37 26.57 6.98
C GLY A 324 17.07 25.37 7.88
N TYR A 325 15.81 24.94 7.98
CA TYR A 325 15.42 23.72 8.72
C TYR A 325 15.29 22.46 7.85
N TYR A 326 15.19 22.62 6.51
CA TYR A 326 14.76 21.56 5.59
C TYR A 326 15.60 21.41 4.33
N GLU A 327 16.48 22.36 3.99
CA GLU A 327 17.22 22.38 2.73
C GLU A 327 18.11 21.16 2.50
N ASP A 328 18.71 20.62 3.57
CA ASP A 328 19.53 19.41 3.58
C ASP A 328 18.71 18.13 3.34
N ARG A 329 17.38 18.23 3.38
CA ARG A 329 16.44 17.11 3.28
C ARG A 329 15.68 17.08 1.96
N ILE A 330 15.91 18.02 1.06
CA ILE A 330 15.28 18.06 -0.26
C ILE A 330 15.50 16.72 -0.97
N MET A 331 14.42 16.14 -1.47
CA MET A 331 14.48 14.89 -2.23
C MET A 331 15.19 15.13 -3.56
N PRO A 332 16.05 14.20 -4.02
CA PRO A 332 16.63 14.29 -5.34
C PRO A 332 15.55 14.38 -6.44
N PRO A 333 15.78 15.17 -7.51
CA PRO A 333 14.84 15.27 -8.62
C PRO A 333 14.51 13.87 -9.17
N THR A 334 13.22 13.57 -9.32
CA THR A 334 12.79 12.24 -9.78
C THR A 334 11.51 12.33 -10.60
N LYS A 335 11.52 11.70 -11.78
CA LYS A 335 10.33 11.56 -12.63
C LYS A 335 9.29 10.60 -12.03
N ARG A 336 9.67 9.78 -11.04
CA ARG A 336 8.79 8.78 -10.39
C ARG A 336 7.56 9.41 -9.76
N TRP A 337 7.62 10.69 -9.34
CA TRP A 337 6.48 11.44 -8.86
C TRP A 337 5.27 11.41 -9.81
N HIS A 338 5.49 11.29 -11.12
CA HIS A 338 4.42 11.35 -12.13
C HIS A 338 4.21 10.01 -12.86
N SER A 339 4.98 8.98 -12.51
CA SER A 339 4.89 7.67 -13.16
C SER A 339 3.55 6.99 -12.86
N GLY A 340 2.77 6.70 -13.91
CA GLY A 340 1.47 6.03 -13.78
C GLY A 340 0.39 6.82 -13.06
N VAL A 341 0.55 8.15 -12.90
CA VAL A 341 -0.39 9.02 -12.19
C VAL A 341 -1.17 9.88 -13.20
N ARG A 342 -2.50 9.94 -13.06
CA ARG A 342 -3.34 10.85 -13.85
C ARG A 342 -3.20 12.31 -13.38
N PRO A 343 -3.37 13.33 -14.22
CA PRO A 343 -3.19 14.75 -13.85
C PRO A 343 -3.93 15.19 -12.59
N VAL A 344 -5.19 14.77 -12.41
CA VAL A 344 -6.00 15.09 -11.22
C VAL A 344 -5.38 14.57 -9.90
N SER A 345 -4.52 13.57 -10.01
CA SER A 345 -3.85 12.86 -8.93
C SER A 345 -2.38 13.26 -8.79
N PHE A 346 -1.91 14.27 -9.51
CA PHE A 346 -0.51 14.69 -9.44
C PHE A 346 -0.09 15.08 -8.01
N PRO A 347 1.18 14.80 -7.62
CA PRO A 347 1.63 14.99 -6.25
C PRO A 347 1.51 16.42 -5.74
N SER A 348 1.77 17.42 -6.59
CA SER A 348 1.64 18.83 -6.20
C SER A 348 0.23 19.16 -5.69
N ARG A 349 -0.80 18.72 -6.40
CA ARG A 349 -2.20 18.86 -5.98
C ARG A 349 -2.47 18.14 -4.66
N ARG A 350 -1.96 16.91 -4.50
CA ARG A 350 -2.17 16.10 -3.29
C ARG A 350 -1.48 16.69 -2.06
N LEU A 351 -0.28 17.23 -2.21
CA LEU A 351 0.45 17.89 -1.14
C LEU A 351 -0.21 19.21 -0.74
N ALA A 352 -0.67 20.00 -1.70
CA ALA A 352 -1.50 21.18 -1.44
C ALA A 352 -2.81 20.82 -0.73
N GLY A 353 -3.40 19.67 -1.06
CA GLY A 353 -4.54 19.10 -0.33
C GLY A 353 -4.19 18.72 1.10
N MET A 354 -3.08 18.01 1.31
CA MET A 354 -2.65 17.61 2.65
C MET A 354 -2.30 18.80 3.55
N ALA A 355 -1.66 19.84 3.02
CA ALA A 355 -1.40 21.07 3.75
C ALA A 355 -2.70 21.69 4.32
N ARG A 356 -3.77 21.68 3.52
CA ARG A 356 -5.11 22.14 3.94
C ARG A 356 -5.77 21.22 4.95
N VAL A 357 -5.65 19.90 4.77
CA VAL A 357 -6.15 18.90 5.75
C VAL A 357 -5.48 19.10 7.11
N LEU A 358 -4.15 19.21 7.14
CA LEU A 358 -3.42 19.42 8.39
C LEU A 358 -3.84 20.74 9.06
N ALA A 359 -3.88 21.85 8.32
CA ALA A 359 -4.30 23.14 8.85
C ALA A 359 -5.76 23.12 9.36
N GLY A 360 -6.65 22.37 8.71
CA GLY A 360 -8.06 22.23 9.10
C GLY A 360 -8.31 21.31 10.30
N LEU A 361 -7.40 20.36 10.59
CA LEU A 361 -7.52 19.39 11.68
C LEU A 361 -6.82 19.82 12.97
N ASP A 362 -6.49 21.11 13.11
CA ASP A 362 -5.72 21.66 14.24
C ASP A 362 -4.59 20.71 14.67
N PHE A 363 -3.77 20.29 13.70
CA PHE A 363 -2.77 19.24 13.90
C PHE A 363 -1.78 19.56 15.02
N ARG A 364 -1.62 20.84 15.39
CA ARG A 364 -0.77 21.32 16.48
C ARG A 364 -1.24 20.87 17.86
N ALA A 365 -2.56 20.77 18.07
CA ALA A 365 -3.14 20.26 19.32
C ALA A 365 -3.04 18.72 19.43
N GLY A 366 -2.80 18.03 18.31
CA GLY A 366 -2.60 16.59 18.23
C GLY A 366 -3.43 15.97 17.10
N LEU A 367 -2.79 15.65 15.98
CA LEU A 367 -3.48 15.13 14.78
C LEU A 367 -4.30 13.86 15.08
N THR A 368 -3.70 12.93 15.82
CA THR A 368 -4.33 11.67 16.22
C THR A 368 -5.51 11.96 17.13
N GLN A 369 -5.32 12.78 18.16
CA GLN A 369 -6.36 13.07 19.12
C GLN A 369 -7.55 13.78 18.48
N THR A 370 -7.31 14.74 17.58
CA THR A 370 -8.38 15.40 16.82
C THR A 370 -9.17 14.40 15.98
N CYS A 371 -8.48 13.51 15.27
CA CYS A 371 -9.13 12.45 14.50
C CYS A 371 -9.96 11.49 15.38
N LEU A 372 -9.41 11.04 16.51
CA LEU A 372 -10.12 10.16 17.45
C LEU A 372 -11.32 10.83 18.10
N ALA A 373 -11.24 12.13 18.40
CA ALA A 373 -12.37 12.89 18.92
C ALA A 373 -13.55 12.89 17.94
N ARG A 374 -13.29 12.92 16.62
CA ARG A 374 -14.34 12.80 15.60
C ARG A 374 -14.93 11.39 15.53
N VAL A 375 -14.13 10.34 15.74
CA VAL A 375 -14.62 8.95 15.86
C VAL A 375 -15.46 8.77 17.13
N ARG A 376 -15.06 9.37 18.26
CA ARG A 376 -15.86 9.38 19.49
C ARG A 376 -17.19 10.11 19.30
N LEU A 377 -17.20 11.26 18.63
CA LEU A 377 -18.47 11.94 18.34
C LEU A 377 -19.41 11.06 17.50
N ALA A 378 -18.87 10.34 16.50
CA ALA A 378 -19.66 9.38 15.73
C ALA A 378 -20.18 8.20 16.60
N MET A 379 -19.42 7.81 17.63
CA MET A 379 -19.86 6.81 18.61
C MET A 379 -21.01 7.33 19.48
N ASP A 380 -20.94 8.59 19.91
CA ASP A 380 -21.94 9.25 20.75
C ASP A 380 -23.27 9.44 20.01
N HIS A 381 -23.24 9.59 18.68
CA HIS A 381 -24.44 9.56 17.82
C HIS A 381 -25.12 8.18 17.76
N ASP A 382 -24.42 7.12 18.20
CA ASP A 382 -24.89 5.74 18.29
C ASP A 382 -25.64 5.23 17.04
N PRO A 383 -24.97 5.17 15.86
CA PRO A 383 -25.59 4.74 14.63
C PRO A 383 -26.14 3.31 14.73
N ARG A 384 -27.42 3.12 14.40
CA ARG A 384 -28.11 1.81 14.49
C ARG A 384 -28.43 1.17 13.15
N SER A 385 -28.50 1.95 12.06
CA SER A 385 -28.80 1.46 10.71
C SER A 385 -27.62 1.65 9.75
N ALA A 386 -27.62 0.91 8.64
CA ALA A 386 -26.64 1.10 7.56
C ALA A 386 -26.63 2.55 7.00
N ARG A 387 -27.77 3.25 7.05
CA ARG A 387 -27.88 4.66 6.67
C ARG A 387 -27.16 5.56 7.66
N ASP A 388 -27.31 5.30 8.96
CA ASP A 388 -26.62 6.07 10.00
C ASP A 388 -25.11 5.87 9.92
N PHE A 389 -24.65 4.62 9.80
CA PHE A 389 -23.23 4.33 9.57
C PHE A 389 -22.68 5.05 8.35
N ARG A 390 -23.42 5.04 7.23
CA ARG A 390 -23.00 5.77 6.03
C ARG A 390 -22.86 7.27 6.28
N ARG A 391 -23.77 7.88 7.04
CA ARG A 391 -23.70 9.30 7.42
C ARG A 391 -22.46 9.58 8.24
N GLU A 392 -22.19 8.81 9.29
CA GLU A 392 -21.02 9.01 10.15
C GLU A 392 -19.71 8.82 9.36
N LEU A 393 -19.63 7.80 8.51
CA LEU A 393 -18.46 7.55 7.68
C LEU A 393 -18.22 8.65 6.63
N LEU A 394 -19.27 9.27 6.10
CA LEU A 394 -19.13 10.44 5.22
C LEU A 394 -18.58 11.65 5.99
N GLN A 395 -19.02 11.87 7.23
CA GLN A 395 -18.46 12.93 8.07
C GLN A 395 -17.00 12.68 8.44
N LEU A 396 -16.62 11.43 8.71
CA LEU A 396 -15.22 11.06 8.96
C LEU A 396 -14.36 11.19 7.70
N ALA A 397 -14.91 10.89 6.51
CA ALA A 397 -14.21 11.11 5.25
C ALA A 397 -14.05 12.60 4.94
N ALA A 398 -15.02 13.45 5.28
CA ALA A 398 -14.96 14.89 5.05
C ALA A 398 -13.76 15.57 5.78
N LEU A 399 -13.21 14.95 6.83
CA LEU A 399 -11.97 15.38 7.48
C LEU A 399 -10.78 15.46 6.51
N PHE A 400 -10.79 14.62 5.47
CA PHE A 400 -9.72 14.49 4.49
C PHE A 400 -10.11 15.01 3.09
N GLU A 401 -11.23 15.73 2.99
CA GLU A 401 -11.69 16.38 1.77
C GLU A 401 -11.61 17.90 1.97
N PRO A 402 -10.41 18.50 1.82
CA PRO A 402 -10.21 19.91 2.10
C PRO A 402 -11.01 20.76 1.12
N GLY A 403 -11.81 21.68 1.66
CA GLY A 403 -12.49 22.71 0.88
C GLY A 403 -11.57 23.89 0.53
N GLY A 404 -12.14 24.87 -0.16
CA GLY A 404 -11.47 26.12 -0.53
C GLY A 404 -10.83 26.10 -1.92
N GLN A 405 -10.74 27.27 -2.54
CA GLN A 405 -10.03 27.44 -3.80
C GLN A 405 -8.52 27.54 -3.56
N SER A 406 -7.73 27.05 -4.50
CA SER A 406 -6.28 27.20 -4.50
C SER A 406 -5.76 27.30 -5.92
N TYR A 407 -4.49 27.69 -6.07
CA TYR A 407 -3.79 27.61 -7.35
C TYR A 407 -3.97 26.22 -8.00
N TRP A 408 -3.77 25.17 -7.21
CA TRP A 408 -3.91 23.78 -7.65
C TRP A 408 -5.36 23.34 -7.85
N SER A 409 -6.39 24.00 -7.30
CA SER A 409 -7.77 23.55 -7.55
C SER A 409 -8.17 23.81 -9.00
N ARG A 410 -7.55 24.80 -9.66
CA ARG A 410 -7.76 25.14 -11.07
C ARG A 410 -6.65 24.69 -12.01
N ARG A 411 -5.57 24.07 -11.54
CA ARG A 411 -4.44 23.67 -12.40
C ARG A 411 -3.93 22.27 -12.09
N TYR A 412 -3.49 21.55 -13.12
CA TYR A 412 -2.84 20.25 -12.96
C TYR A 412 -1.32 20.39 -12.79
N THR A 413 -0.72 21.31 -13.53
CA THR A 413 0.73 21.58 -13.54
C THR A 413 0.98 23.05 -13.30
N LEU A 414 2.16 23.37 -12.77
CA LEU A 414 2.62 24.74 -12.63
C LEU A 414 2.66 25.43 -14.01
N GLY A 415 2.11 26.64 -14.11
CA GLY A 415 1.96 27.41 -15.36
C GLY A 415 1.02 26.79 -16.41
N GLY A 416 0.38 25.65 -16.12
CA GLY A 416 -0.55 25.00 -17.05
C GLY A 416 -1.91 25.69 -17.08
N LYS A 417 -2.60 25.68 -18.23
CA LYS A 417 -3.89 26.38 -18.42
C LYS A 417 -4.90 26.08 -17.29
N PRO A 418 -5.60 27.11 -16.75
CA PRO A 418 -6.60 26.89 -15.73
C PRO A 418 -7.79 26.10 -16.29
N ILE A 419 -8.32 25.18 -15.50
CA ILE A 419 -9.56 24.46 -15.82
C ILE A 419 -10.78 25.32 -15.44
N PRO A 420 -11.89 25.25 -16.20
CA PRO A 420 -13.04 26.14 -15.98
C PRO A 420 -13.73 25.97 -14.62
N ALA A 421 -13.83 24.73 -14.14
CA ALA A 421 -14.45 24.41 -12.85
C ALA A 421 -13.39 23.90 -11.87
N PRO A 422 -13.29 24.46 -10.66
CA PRO A 422 -12.31 24.01 -9.67
C PRO A 422 -12.60 22.56 -9.25
N LEU A 423 -11.53 21.77 -9.14
CA LEU A 423 -11.58 20.39 -8.69
C LEU A 423 -11.01 20.27 -7.27
N ASN A 424 -11.58 19.36 -6.48
CA ASN A 424 -11.06 19.02 -5.17
C ASN A 424 -9.61 18.52 -5.28
N LEU A 425 -8.77 18.93 -4.34
CA LEU A 425 -7.36 18.52 -4.26
C LEU A 425 -7.23 17.07 -3.79
N ILE A 426 -8.13 16.67 -2.89
CA ILE A 426 -8.37 15.28 -2.47
C ILE A 426 -9.87 15.05 -2.61
N GLY A 427 -10.29 14.24 -3.58
CA GLY A 427 -11.71 13.95 -3.80
C GLY A 427 -12.27 12.90 -2.84
N ALA A 428 -13.61 12.86 -2.73
CA ALA A 428 -14.36 11.96 -1.85
C ALA A 428 -13.90 10.49 -1.86
N ASP A 429 -13.57 9.91 -3.02
CA ASP A 429 -13.09 8.52 -3.11
C ASP A 429 -11.76 8.31 -2.38
N ARG A 430 -10.83 9.26 -2.55
CA ARG A 430 -9.54 9.23 -1.84
C ARG A 430 -9.75 9.48 -0.35
N ALA A 431 -10.61 10.42 0.01
CA ALA A 431 -10.93 10.71 1.40
C ALA A 431 -11.49 9.48 2.13
N ARG A 432 -12.44 8.76 1.53
CA ARG A 432 -12.95 7.48 2.03
C ARG A 432 -11.86 6.42 2.17
N SER A 433 -10.96 6.34 1.20
CA SER A 433 -9.80 5.44 1.26
C SER A 433 -8.85 5.80 2.42
N LEU A 434 -8.61 7.07 2.69
CA LEU A 434 -7.81 7.53 3.85
C LEU A 434 -8.50 7.14 5.16
N THR A 435 -9.82 7.34 5.26
CA THR A 435 -10.61 6.92 6.42
C THR A 435 -10.48 5.42 6.68
N PHE A 436 -10.70 4.58 5.66
CA PHE A 436 -10.69 3.13 5.84
C PHE A 436 -9.29 2.56 6.07
N ASN A 437 -8.31 2.99 5.28
CA ASN A 437 -6.99 2.37 5.27
C ASN A 437 -6.07 2.91 6.37
N ILE A 438 -6.31 4.11 6.88
CA ILE A 438 -5.44 4.78 7.85
C ILE A 438 -6.18 5.15 9.14
N LEU A 439 -7.29 5.92 9.07
CA LEU A 439 -7.97 6.39 10.27
C LEU A 439 -8.58 5.24 11.09
N LEU A 440 -9.32 4.33 10.48
CA LEU A 440 -9.94 3.21 11.19
C LEU A 440 -8.95 2.28 11.90
N PRO A 441 -7.89 1.74 11.23
CA PRO A 441 -6.90 0.92 11.93
C PRO A 441 -6.17 1.71 13.02
N MET A 442 -5.89 3.00 12.81
CA MET A 442 -5.32 3.84 13.86
C MET A 442 -6.28 4.01 15.05
N ALA A 443 -7.58 4.16 14.81
CA ALA A 443 -8.59 4.26 15.87
C ALA A 443 -8.69 2.98 16.70
N ILE A 444 -8.71 1.81 16.04
CA ILE A 444 -8.68 0.51 16.72
C ILE A 444 -7.40 0.37 17.56
N LEU A 445 -6.24 0.69 16.98
CA LEU A 445 -4.95 0.58 17.65
C LEU A 445 -4.85 1.49 18.89
N GLN A 446 -5.26 2.76 18.76
CA GLN A 446 -5.21 3.71 19.88
C GLN A 446 -6.18 3.32 20.99
N ALA A 447 -7.41 2.91 20.64
CA ALA A 447 -8.38 2.41 21.62
C ALA A 447 -7.86 1.20 22.40
N ARG A 448 -7.20 0.24 21.71
CA ARG A 448 -6.53 -0.90 22.35
C ARG A 448 -5.45 -0.46 23.33
N LYS A 449 -4.54 0.43 22.88
CA LYS A 449 -3.43 0.91 23.70
C LYS A 449 -3.90 1.69 24.93
N SER A 450 -5.04 2.39 24.85
CA SER A 450 -5.63 3.11 25.97
C SER A 450 -6.61 2.29 26.82
N GLY A 451 -6.86 1.02 26.46
CA GLY A 451 -7.86 0.19 27.14
C GLY A 451 -9.31 0.65 26.95
N ASP A 452 -9.60 1.44 25.90
CA ASP A 452 -10.93 1.97 25.61
C ASP A 452 -11.74 0.96 24.79
N ALA A 453 -12.24 -0.07 25.47
CA ALA A 453 -13.03 -1.14 24.85
C ALA A 453 -14.29 -0.64 24.09
N PRO A 454 -15.06 0.36 24.59
CA PRO A 454 -16.17 0.93 23.84
C PRO A 454 -15.76 1.53 22.49
N LEU A 455 -14.69 2.34 22.47
CA LEU A 455 -14.20 2.96 21.24
C LEU A 455 -13.67 1.91 20.25
N GLU A 456 -12.95 0.89 20.75
CA GLU A 456 -12.47 -0.21 19.90
C GLU A 456 -13.64 -0.95 19.26
N ALA A 457 -14.65 -1.34 20.05
CA ALA A 457 -15.82 -2.04 19.57
C ALA A 457 -16.59 -1.20 18.53
N PHE A 458 -16.70 0.11 18.76
CA PHE A 458 -17.32 1.02 17.80
C PHE A 458 -16.51 1.14 16.49
N ALA A 459 -15.18 1.24 16.56
CA ALA A 459 -14.34 1.29 15.37
C ALA A 459 -14.44 0.01 14.52
N TRP A 460 -14.60 -1.16 15.16
CA TRP A 460 -14.93 -2.41 14.44
C TRP A 460 -16.33 -2.38 13.81
N ARG A 461 -17.35 -1.81 14.47
CA ARG A 461 -18.67 -1.61 13.86
C ARG A 461 -18.61 -0.70 12.63
N LEU A 462 -17.77 0.35 12.67
CA LEU A 462 -17.50 1.21 11.50
C LEU A 462 -16.86 0.42 10.36
N PHE A 463 -15.85 -0.41 10.65
CA PHE A 463 -15.24 -1.31 9.66
C PHE A 463 -16.27 -2.27 9.03
N GLU A 464 -17.11 -2.89 9.84
CA GLU A 464 -18.11 -3.86 9.38
C GLU A 464 -19.17 -3.28 8.46
N ASN A 465 -19.46 -1.99 8.62
CA ASN A 465 -20.48 -1.24 7.87
C ASN A 465 -19.86 -0.28 6.83
N PHE A 466 -18.55 -0.35 6.60
CA PHE A 466 -17.87 0.57 5.69
C PHE A 466 -18.31 0.32 4.24
N PRO A 467 -18.86 1.31 3.51
CA PRO A 467 -19.26 1.12 2.12
C PRO A 467 -18.07 0.75 1.24
N ALA A 468 -18.29 -0.14 0.28
CA ALA A 468 -17.25 -0.55 -0.66
C ALA A 468 -16.52 0.67 -1.26
N LEU A 469 -15.19 0.58 -1.28
CA LEU A 469 -14.33 1.53 -1.97
C LEU A 469 -14.39 1.28 -3.50
N GLY A 470 -13.63 2.07 -4.26
CA GLY A 470 -13.57 1.93 -5.71
C GLY A 470 -13.14 0.53 -6.17
N ASP A 471 -13.40 0.23 -7.44
CA ASP A 471 -13.11 -1.09 -8.01
C ASP A 471 -11.66 -1.51 -7.79
N ASN A 472 -11.49 -2.77 -7.38
CA ASN A 472 -10.20 -3.41 -7.19
C ASN A 472 -10.09 -4.60 -8.15
N SER A 473 -9.11 -4.56 -9.06
CA SER A 473 -8.89 -5.59 -10.08
C SER A 473 -8.64 -6.97 -9.47
N LEU A 474 -7.87 -7.03 -8.38
CA LEU A 474 -7.56 -8.27 -7.68
C LEU A 474 -8.79 -8.85 -6.97
N ALA A 475 -9.63 -8.01 -6.38
CA ALA A 475 -10.91 -8.45 -5.83
C ALA A 475 -11.89 -8.91 -6.92
N LYS A 476 -11.91 -8.25 -8.09
CA LYS A 476 -12.70 -8.69 -9.25
C LYS A 476 -12.21 -10.06 -9.75
N TYR A 477 -10.90 -10.24 -9.86
CA TYR A 477 -10.27 -11.52 -10.18
C TYR A 477 -10.68 -12.61 -9.19
N MET A 478 -10.58 -12.35 -7.88
CA MET A 478 -10.95 -13.33 -6.86
C MET A 478 -12.44 -13.68 -6.86
N ARG A 479 -13.34 -12.73 -7.15
CA ARG A 479 -14.76 -13.04 -7.31
C ARG A 479 -14.97 -14.04 -8.45
N GLN A 480 -14.37 -13.78 -9.60
CA GLN A 480 -14.47 -14.68 -10.75
C GLN A 480 -13.83 -16.05 -10.44
N ARG A 481 -12.70 -16.09 -9.74
CA ARG A 481 -12.00 -17.34 -9.40
C ARG A 481 -12.77 -18.18 -8.37
N LEU A 482 -13.26 -17.56 -7.30
CA LEU A 482 -13.98 -18.26 -6.24
C LEU A 482 -15.43 -18.59 -6.60
N PHE A 483 -16.08 -17.76 -7.41
CA PHE A 483 -17.54 -17.81 -7.61
C PHE A 483 -17.98 -17.93 -9.08
N GLY A 484 -17.05 -17.87 -10.04
CA GLY A 484 -17.36 -17.87 -11.47
C GLY A 484 -18.26 -16.70 -11.85
N ALA A 485 -19.34 -16.99 -12.59
CA ALA A 485 -20.36 -15.99 -12.97
C ALA A 485 -21.17 -15.46 -11.77
N GLY A 486 -21.07 -16.10 -10.59
CA GLY A 486 -21.65 -15.58 -9.35
C GLY A 486 -20.82 -14.43 -8.77
N ASN A 487 -21.44 -13.63 -7.89
CA ASN A 487 -20.75 -12.53 -7.20
C ASN A 487 -20.44 -12.84 -5.72
N GLY A 488 -20.70 -14.08 -5.27
CA GLY A 488 -20.53 -14.50 -3.88
C GLY A 488 -21.53 -13.87 -2.89
N SER A 489 -22.62 -13.27 -3.37
CA SER A 489 -23.59 -12.54 -2.52
C SER A 489 -24.27 -13.40 -1.45
N GLN A 490 -24.23 -14.72 -1.61
CA GLN A 490 -24.76 -15.67 -0.63
C GLN A 490 -23.90 -15.79 0.63
N TRP A 491 -22.61 -15.43 0.56
CA TRP A 491 -21.66 -15.53 1.67
C TRP A 491 -21.09 -14.18 2.13
N MET A 492 -21.11 -13.19 1.24
CA MET A 492 -20.58 -11.85 1.50
C MET A 492 -21.49 -10.78 0.93
N ASN A 493 -21.44 -9.57 1.48
CA ASN A 493 -22.17 -8.45 0.91
C ASN A 493 -21.21 -7.51 0.16
N PRO A 494 -21.21 -7.50 -1.19
CA PRO A 494 -20.25 -6.71 -1.98
C PRO A 494 -20.45 -5.19 -1.84
N ARG A 495 -21.52 -4.73 -1.18
CA ARG A 495 -21.72 -3.30 -0.87
C ARG A 495 -20.82 -2.81 0.27
N PHE A 496 -20.19 -3.71 1.02
CA PHE A 496 -19.28 -3.36 2.10
C PHE A 496 -17.83 -3.71 1.77
N GLU A 497 -16.92 -2.84 2.21
CA GLU A 497 -15.49 -2.96 1.92
C GLU A 497 -14.85 -4.19 2.59
N LYS A 498 -15.42 -4.69 3.70
CA LYS A 498 -14.96 -5.94 4.33
C LYS A 498 -14.94 -7.12 3.34
N SER A 499 -15.87 -7.16 2.38
CA SER A 499 -15.92 -8.21 1.35
C SER A 499 -14.73 -8.11 0.41
N THR A 500 -14.34 -6.90 0.01
CA THR A 500 -13.10 -6.66 -0.75
C THR A 500 -11.88 -7.09 0.07
N GLN A 501 -11.81 -6.72 1.36
CA GLN A 501 -10.69 -7.10 2.21
C GLN A 501 -10.57 -8.62 2.42
N ALA A 502 -11.70 -9.33 2.56
CA ALA A 502 -11.72 -10.79 2.63
C ALA A 502 -11.10 -11.42 1.39
N LEU A 503 -11.54 -11.01 0.20
CA LEU A 503 -11.03 -11.51 -1.08
C LEU A 503 -9.53 -11.27 -1.24
N LEU A 504 -9.05 -10.08 -0.85
CA LEU A 504 -7.62 -9.75 -0.90
C LEU A 504 -6.80 -10.60 0.06
N HIS A 505 -7.33 -10.88 1.26
CA HIS A 505 -6.65 -11.74 2.22
C HIS A 505 -6.56 -13.19 1.72
N VAL A 506 -7.68 -13.73 1.21
CA VAL A 506 -7.71 -15.08 0.63
C VAL A 506 -6.79 -15.18 -0.59
N PHE A 507 -6.72 -14.14 -1.42
CA PHE A 507 -5.74 -14.11 -2.50
C PHE A 507 -4.32 -14.26 -1.96
N HIS A 508 -3.93 -13.43 -0.98
CA HIS A 508 -2.59 -13.46 -0.42
C HIS A 508 -2.26 -14.80 0.24
N ASP A 509 -3.20 -15.38 0.98
CA ASP A 509 -2.98 -16.60 1.74
C ASP A 509 -3.02 -17.86 0.87
N CYS A 510 -3.79 -17.86 -0.24
CA CYS A 510 -4.02 -19.06 -1.05
C CYS A 510 -3.54 -18.94 -2.50
N CYS A 511 -3.89 -17.87 -3.20
CA CYS A 511 -3.70 -17.76 -4.66
C CYS A 511 -2.42 -17.03 -5.07
N ALA A 512 -1.79 -16.33 -4.14
CA ALA A 512 -0.67 -15.46 -4.39
C ALA A 512 0.55 -16.22 -4.94
N ASN A 513 0.78 -17.44 -4.48
CA ASN A 513 1.95 -18.24 -4.87
C ASN A 513 1.66 -19.21 -6.03
N ASN A 514 0.37 -19.46 -6.34
CA ASN A 514 -0.09 -20.43 -7.33
C ASN A 514 -1.26 -19.86 -8.13
N ALA A 515 -1.08 -18.69 -8.74
CA ALA A 515 -2.20 -17.94 -9.31
C ALA A 515 -2.87 -18.65 -10.49
N LEU A 516 -2.17 -19.55 -11.18
CA LEU A 516 -2.73 -20.33 -12.29
C LEU A 516 -3.31 -21.69 -11.84
N THR A 517 -2.51 -22.54 -11.19
CA THR A 517 -2.95 -23.89 -10.81
C THR A 517 -3.50 -23.92 -9.38
N CYS A 518 -4.56 -24.69 -9.15
CA CYS A 518 -5.09 -24.88 -7.80
C CYS A 518 -4.35 -26.01 -7.05
N ASP A 519 -3.30 -26.59 -7.64
CA ASP A 519 -2.63 -27.84 -7.26
C ASP A 519 -1.84 -27.78 -5.96
N ASP A 520 -1.47 -26.58 -5.53
CA ASP A 520 -0.78 -26.35 -4.26
C ASP A 520 -1.52 -25.27 -3.45
N CYS A 521 -2.84 -25.17 -3.63
CA CYS A 521 -3.67 -24.17 -2.96
C CYS A 521 -3.87 -24.55 -1.48
N ALA A 522 -3.49 -23.66 -0.56
CA ALA A 522 -3.67 -23.85 0.89
C ALA A 522 -5.14 -24.04 1.33
N LEU A 523 -6.10 -23.59 0.51
CA LEU A 523 -7.53 -23.82 0.75
C LEU A 523 -7.96 -25.27 0.42
N LEU A 524 -7.21 -25.97 -0.44
CA LEU A 524 -7.59 -27.28 -1.00
C LEU A 524 -6.64 -28.43 -0.63
N HIS A 525 -5.40 -28.16 -0.21
CA HIS A 525 -4.39 -29.19 0.06
C HIS A 525 -4.05 -29.32 1.55
N ALA A 526 -3.89 -30.57 2.01
CA ALA A 526 -3.29 -30.85 3.30
C ALA A 526 -1.78 -30.57 3.21
N GLN A 527 -1.26 -29.61 4.00
CA GLN A 527 0.20 -29.51 4.16
C GLN A 527 0.69 -30.84 4.73
N GLN A 528 1.65 -31.46 4.03
CA GLN A 528 2.31 -32.70 4.44
C GLN A 528 3.12 -32.49 5.71
#